data_AF-A0A4R9ESA8-F1
#
_entry.id   AF-A0A4R9ESA8-F1
#
_cell.length_a   1.000
_cell.length_b   1.000
_cell.length_c   1.000
_cell.angle_alpha   90.00
_cell.angle_beta   90.00
_cell.angle_gamma   90.00
#
_symmetry.space_group_name_H-M   'P 1'
#
loop_
_entity.id
_entity.type
_entity.pdbx_description
1 polymer ?
#
loop_
_entity_poly.entity_id
_entity_poly.type
_entity_poly.pdbx_seq_one_letter_code
_entity_poly.pdbx_strand_id
1 'polypeptide(L)'
;MEGASARPRRRKAVVWLLAGCVVWTLAVVIWAAVALLSPDSPPPEEAVERRAAMHHEQHHPDLRFYVPTYAKTHKDGTSVLRYRVGDSDDSGVADFLRTYDITAEPRRTGPSEEKYADRFGGVRRTVMVVYAQPADGEGHFDSAARITVRAR
;
A
#
# COMPACT_ATOMS: atom_id res chain seq x y z
N MET A 1 44.50 -59.61 18.75
CA MET A 1 44.50 -58.25 18.18
C MET A 1 44.39 -58.40 16.68
N GLU A 2 43.54 -57.76 15.91
CA GLU A 2 42.43 -56.82 16.07
C GLU A 2 41.74 -56.79 14.69
N GLY A 3 40.47 -56.38 14.62
CA GLY A 3 39.94 -55.81 13.38
C GLY A 3 39.15 -56.73 12.44
N ALA A 4 37.92 -57.10 12.81
CA ALA A 4 36.96 -57.57 11.79
C ALA A 4 35.48 -57.51 12.22
N SER A 5 34.95 -56.36 12.71
CA SER A 5 33.48 -56.20 12.71
C SER A 5 32.99 -54.74 12.84
N ALA A 6 33.49 -53.83 11.98
CA ALA A 6 33.03 -52.43 11.96
C ALA A 6 32.57 -51.93 10.57
N ARG A 7 32.50 -52.79 9.55
CA ARG A 7 32.21 -52.41 8.15
C ARG A 7 30.73 -52.11 7.83
N PRO A 8 29.72 -52.86 8.30
CA PRO A 8 28.33 -52.63 7.85
C PRO A 8 27.69 -51.40 8.48
N ARG A 9 28.04 -51.07 9.74
CA ARG A 9 27.55 -49.87 10.45
C ARG A 9 28.07 -48.58 9.82
N ARG A 10 29.34 -48.54 9.40
CA ARG A 10 29.95 -47.38 8.73
C ARG A 10 29.31 -47.08 7.38
N ARG A 11 29.03 -48.10 6.55
CA ARG A 11 28.35 -47.91 5.26
C ARG A 11 26.93 -47.37 5.42
N LYS A 12 26.17 -47.90 6.38
CA LYS A 12 24.83 -47.38 6.70
C LYS A 12 24.88 -45.93 7.18
N ALA A 13 25.85 -45.58 8.04
CA ALA A 13 26.04 -44.20 8.50
C ALA A 13 26.35 -43.23 7.35
N VAL A 14 27.22 -43.63 6.41
CA VAL A 14 27.54 -42.81 5.22
C VAL A 14 26.31 -42.63 4.31
N VAL A 15 25.52 -43.69 4.09
CA VAL A 15 24.29 -43.59 3.28
C VAL A 15 23.27 -42.66 3.93
N TRP A 16 23.07 -42.75 5.24
CA TRP A 16 22.17 -41.83 5.97
C TRP A 16 22.64 -40.39 5.91
N LEU A 17 23.96 -40.15 6.03
CA LEU A 17 24.53 -38.82 5.91
C LEU A 17 24.34 -38.25 4.50
N LEU A 18 24.57 -39.05 3.46
CA LEU A 18 24.34 -38.64 2.07
C LEU A 18 22.85 -38.36 1.82
N ALA A 19 21.95 -39.21 2.30
CA ALA A 19 20.51 -38.99 2.18
C ALA A 19 20.07 -37.69 2.89
N GLY A 20 20.59 -37.44 4.10
CA GLY A 20 20.35 -36.19 4.83
C GLY A 20 20.88 -34.98 4.08
N CYS A 21 22.06 -35.10 3.45
CA CYS A 21 22.65 -34.04 2.64
C CYS A 21 21.77 -33.71 1.42
N VAL A 22 21.28 -34.72 0.71
CA VAL A 22 20.35 -34.54 -0.43
C VAL A 22 19.04 -33.89 0.01
N VAL A 23 18.44 -34.36 1.10
CA VAL A 23 17.20 -33.76 1.64
C VAL A 23 17.41 -32.30 2.03
N TRP A 24 18.54 -31.98 2.67
CA TRP A 24 18.89 -30.61 3.03
C TRP A 24 19.07 -29.72 1.81
N THR A 25 19.80 -30.19 0.79
CA THR A 25 19.97 -29.45 -0.47
C THR A 25 18.63 -29.21 -1.14
N LEU A 26 17.75 -30.21 -1.21
CA LEU A 26 16.40 -30.04 -1.77
C LEU A 26 15.59 -29.02 -0.98
N ALA A 27 15.65 -29.03 0.36
CA ALA A 27 14.97 -28.05 1.18
C ALA A 27 15.46 -26.62 0.90
N VAL A 28 16.77 -26.41 0.76
CA VAL A 28 17.36 -25.10 0.42
C VAL A 28 16.93 -24.66 -0.99
N VAL A 29 16.94 -25.58 -1.98
CA VAL A 29 16.51 -25.28 -3.35
C VAL A 29 15.02 -24.89 -3.38
N ILE A 30 14.16 -25.62 -2.67
CA ILE A 30 12.73 -25.29 -2.57
C ILE A 30 12.55 -23.92 -1.91
N TRP A 31 13.26 -23.65 -0.82
CA TRP A 31 13.17 -22.36 -0.14
C TRP A 31 13.63 -21.20 -1.04
N ALA A 32 14.75 -21.37 -1.76
CA ALA A 32 15.23 -20.38 -2.72
C ALA A 32 14.24 -20.17 -3.88
N ALA A 33 13.63 -21.23 -4.40
CA ALA A 33 12.61 -21.13 -5.43
C ALA A 33 11.38 -20.35 -4.93
N VAL A 34 10.91 -20.61 -3.70
CA VAL A 34 9.82 -19.85 -3.09
C VAL A 34 10.19 -18.38 -2.93
N ALA A 35 11.40 -18.08 -2.45
CA ALA A 35 11.85 -16.70 -2.29
C ALA A 35 11.92 -15.94 -3.62
N LEU A 36 12.41 -16.59 -4.70
CA LEU A 36 12.52 -15.97 -6.02
C LEU A 36 11.17 -15.83 -6.74
N LEU A 37 10.21 -16.71 -6.46
CA LEU A 37 8.89 -16.72 -7.09
C LEU A 37 7.83 -15.97 -6.28
N SER A 38 8.13 -15.58 -5.04
CA SER A 38 7.24 -14.72 -4.26
C SER A 38 7.33 -13.31 -4.80
N PRO A 39 6.23 -12.71 -5.28
CA PRO A 39 6.24 -11.30 -5.66
C PRO A 39 6.63 -10.47 -4.44
N ASP A 40 7.45 -9.44 -4.66
CA ASP A 40 7.76 -8.48 -3.62
C ASP A 40 6.44 -7.94 -3.07
N SER A 41 6.25 -8.08 -1.75
CA SER A 41 5.12 -7.44 -1.11
C SER A 41 5.30 -5.94 -1.27
N PRO A 42 4.27 -5.20 -1.72
CA PRO A 42 4.39 -3.77 -1.85
C PRO A 42 4.78 -3.17 -0.50
N PRO A 43 5.57 -2.07 -0.49
CA PRO A 43 5.87 -1.37 0.74
C PRO A 43 4.56 -1.05 1.48
N PRO A 44 4.60 -0.95 2.83
CA PRO A 44 3.40 -0.80 3.64
C PRO A 44 2.50 0.36 3.21
N GLU A 45 3.09 1.43 2.66
CA GLU A 45 2.39 2.62 2.18
C GLU A 45 1.60 2.32 0.88
N GLU A 46 2.22 1.71 -0.12
CA GLU A 46 1.55 1.27 -1.36
C GLU A 46 0.40 0.30 -1.07
N ALA A 47 0.59 -0.62 -0.13
CA ALA A 47 -0.47 -1.55 0.28
C ALA A 47 -1.69 -0.81 0.86
N VAL A 48 -1.47 0.26 1.64
CA VAL A 48 -2.53 1.11 2.19
C VAL A 48 -3.21 1.91 1.07
N GLU A 49 -2.44 2.47 0.14
CA GLU A 49 -2.98 3.21 -1.02
C GLU A 49 -3.87 2.33 -1.89
N ARG A 50 -3.40 1.12 -2.25
CA ARG A 50 -4.17 0.15 -3.05
C ARG A 50 -5.45 -0.26 -2.33
N ARG A 51 -5.38 -0.49 -1.01
CA ARG A 51 -6.54 -0.84 -0.19
C ARG A 51 -7.54 0.30 -0.07
N ALA A 52 -7.06 1.55 -0.07
CA ALA A 52 -7.91 2.73 -0.02
C ALA A 52 -8.50 3.13 -1.38
N ALA A 53 -8.14 2.42 -2.46
CA ALA A 53 -8.45 2.81 -3.83
C ALA A 53 -7.94 4.23 -4.15
N MET A 54 -6.66 4.46 -3.82
CA MET A 54 -5.94 5.71 -4.04
C MET A 54 -4.58 5.49 -4.70
N HIS A 55 -4.25 4.26 -5.11
CA HIS A 55 -2.97 3.98 -5.76
C HIS A 55 -3.03 4.43 -7.21
N HIS A 56 -1.99 5.10 -7.71
CA HIS A 56 -1.98 5.69 -9.05
C HIS A 56 -2.34 4.72 -10.18
N GLU A 57 -1.89 3.45 -10.13
CA GLU A 57 -2.26 2.41 -11.12
C GLU A 57 -3.77 2.09 -11.18
N GLN A 58 -4.53 2.46 -10.16
CA GLN A 58 -5.99 2.26 -10.12
C GLN A 58 -6.74 3.39 -10.83
N HIS A 59 -6.04 4.47 -11.19
CA HIS A 59 -6.58 5.68 -11.79
C HIS A 59 -5.95 5.94 -13.16
N HIS A 60 -6.32 7.05 -13.79
CA HIS A 60 -5.83 7.42 -15.11
C HIS A 60 -4.29 7.50 -15.15
N PRO A 61 -3.62 6.72 -16.02
CA PRO A 61 -2.16 6.63 -16.04
C PRO A 61 -1.48 7.93 -16.50
N ASP A 62 -2.21 8.79 -17.19
CA ASP A 62 -1.71 10.06 -17.73
C ASP A 62 -1.84 11.24 -16.73
N LEU A 63 -2.46 11.01 -15.57
CA LEU A 63 -2.59 12.03 -14.54
C LEU A 63 -1.41 11.97 -13.56
N ARG A 64 -1.09 13.13 -12.98
CA ARG A 64 -0.16 13.21 -11.85
C ARG A 64 -0.72 12.39 -10.70
N PHE A 65 0.13 11.92 -9.80
CA PHE A 65 -0.30 11.27 -8.58
C PHE A 65 0.23 12.01 -7.36
N TYR A 66 -0.52 11.94 -6.28
CA TYR A 66 -0.15 12.58 -5.02
C TYR A 66 0.47 11.55 -4.10
N VAL A 67 1.62 11.90 -3.52
CA VAL A 67 2.29 11.07 -2.51
C VAL A 67 1.71 11.42 -1.13
N PRO A 68 1.18 10.45 -0.38
CA PRO A 68 0.68 10.70 0.97
C PRO A 68 1.84 11.04 1.91
N THR A 69 1.62 12.04 2.77
CA THR A 69 2.51 12.35 3.90
C THR A 69 2.33 11.38 5.08
N TYR A 70 1.27 10.57 5.03
CA TYR A 70 0.94 9.57 6.03
C TYR A 70 0.02 8.51 5.41
N ALA A 71 0.35 7.24 5.60
CA ALA A 71 -0.47 6.11 5.19
C ALA A 71 -0.51 5.06 6.30
N LYS A 72 -1.70 4.64 6.75
CA LYS A 72 -1.85 3.56 7.72
C LYS A 72 -3.18 2.83 7.60
N THR A 73 -3.14 1.50 7.68
CA THR A 73 -4.34 0.69 7.91
C THR A 73 -4.52 0.44 9.41
N HIS A 74 -5.71 0.72 9.92
CA HIS A 74 -6.11 0.46 11.30
C HIS A 74 -6.58 -0.98 11.50
N LYS A 75 -6.63 -1.44 12.76
CA LYS A 75 -7.03 -2.82 13.12
C LYS A 75 -8.46 -3.18 12.69
N ASP A 76 -9.32 -2.19 12.57
CA ASP A 76 -10.71 -2.33 12.09
C ASP A 76 -10.81 -2.47 10.55
N GLY A 77 -9.67 -2.43 9.85
CA GLY A 77 -9.56 -2.53 8.41
C GLY A 77 -9.68 -1.18 7.69
N THR A 78 -9.86 -0.07 8.41
CA THR A 78 -9.95 1.27 7.83
C THR A 78 -8.57 1.75 7.39
N SER A 79 -8.43 2.13 6.13
CA SER A 79 -7.22 2.76 5.60
C SER A 79 -7.31 4.27 5.74
N VAL A 80 -6.26 4.91 6.25
CA VAL A 80 -6.18 6.36 6.43
C VAL A 80 -4.96 6.90 5.71
N LEU A 81 -5.19 7.85 4.80
CA LEU A 81 -4.16 8.56 4.05
C LEU A 81 -4.27 10.06 4.30
N ARG A 82 -3.15 10.77 4.37
CA ARG A 82 -3.12 12.23 4.49
C ARG A 82 -2.20 12.85 3.45
N TYR A 83 -2.71 13.85 2.77
CA TYR A 83 -2.01 14.59 1.73
C TYR A 83 -1.92 16.06 2.12
N ARG A 84 -0.90 16.72 1.58
CA ARG A 84 -0.78 18.17 1.57
C ARG A 84 -0.74 18.59 0.11
N VAL A 85 -1.70 19.42 -0.28
CA VAL A 85 -1.74 20.03 -1.62
C VAL A 85 -1.32 21.49 -1.51
N GLY A 86 -0.61 21.98 -2.52
CA GLY A 86 0.00 23.31 -2.54
C GLY A 86 -0.89 24.35 -3.22
N ASP A 87 -0.48 25.61 -3.08
CA ASP A 87 -1.14 26.80 -3.63
C ASP A 87 -0.72 27.11 -5.08
N SER A 88 -0.52 26.06 -5.88
CA SER A 88 -0.12 26.19 -7.29
C SER A 88 -1.27 25.76 -8.18
N ASP A 89 -1.56 26.54 -9.22
CA ASP A 89 -2.65 26.32 -10.21
C ASP A 89 -2.76 24.87 -10.71
N ASP A 90 -1.63 24.17 -10.77
CA ASP A 90 -1.52 22.81 -11.29
C ASP A 90 -1.63 21.68 -10.26
N SER A 91 -1.68 21.98 -8.95
CA SER A 91 -1.58 20.97 -7.87
C SER A 91 -2.54 21.21 -6.70
N GLY A 92 -3.69 21.85 -6.97
CA GLY A 92 -4.73 22.16 -5.99
C GLY A 92 -5.66 20.99 -5.63
N VAL A 93 -6.70 21.29 -4.86
CA VAL A 93 -7.74 20.32 -4.46
C VAL A 93 -8.52 19.83 -5.68
N ALA A 94 -8.80 20.69 -6.66
CA ALA A 94 -9.53 20.29 -7.86
C ALA A 94 -8.76 19.22 -8.67
N ASP A 95 -7.44 19.38 -8.82
CA ASP A 95 -6.60 18.37 -9.48
C ASP A 95 -6.55 17.07 -8.69
N PHE A 96 -6.46 17.13 -7.35
CA PHE A 96 -6.53 15.96 -6.50
C PHE A 96 -7.86 15.19 -6.69
N LEU A 97 -9.00 15.88 -6.64
CA LEU A 97 -10.31 15.25 -6.80
C LEU A 97 -10.45 14.60 -8.18
N ARG A 98 -9.96 15.27 -9.23
CA ARG A 98 -9.93 14.74 -10.60
C ARG A 98 -9.02 13.51 -10.73
N THR A 99 -7.82 13.58 -10.16
CA THR A 99 -6.82 12.50 -10.21
C THR A 99 -7.36 11.18 -9.65
N TYR A 100 -8.18 11.25 -8.60
CA TYR A 100 -8.70 10.07 -7.91
C TYR A 100 -10.17 9.77 -8.19
N ASP A 101 -10.73 10.37 -9.24
CA ASP A 101 -12.11 10.18 -9.72
C ASP A 101 -13.15 10.44 -8.62
N ILE A 102 -12.92 11.45 -7.78
CA ILE A 102 -13.84 11.83 -6.71
C ILE A 102 -14.86 12.82 -7.28
N THR A 103 -16.00 12.29 -7.71
CA THR A 103 -17.09 13.08 -8.32
C THR A 103 -18.24 13.36 -7.35
N ALA A 104 -18.10 12.99 -6.08
CA ALA A 104 -19.13 13.24 -5.08
C ALA A 104 -19.29 14.75 -4.82
N GLU A 105 -20.52 15.18 -4.57
CA GLU A 105 -20.77 16.56 -4.19
C GLU A 105 -20.17 16.86 -2.81
N PRO A 106 -19.48 18.00 -2.64
CA PRO A 106 -18.96 18.41 -1.34
C PRO A 106 -20.08 18.70 -0.37
N ARG A 107 -19.94 18.20 0.86
CA ARG A 107 -20.71 18.68 2.01
C ARG A 107 -19.82 19.56 2.86
N ARG A 108 -20.17 20.84 2.97
CA ARG A 108 -19.51 21.78 3.89
C ARG A 108 -19.75 21.34 5.33
N THR A 109 -18.69 21.11 6.09
CA THR A 109 -18.73 20.72 7.51
C THR A 109 -18.19 21.80 8.43
N GLY A 110 -17.57 22.84 7.87
CA GLY A 110 -17.10 24.02 8.60
C GLY A 110 -16.74 25.20 7.67
N PRO A 111 -16.20 26.29 8.23
CA PRO A 111 -15.81 27.47 7.45
C PRO A 111 -14.74 27.19 6.39
N SER A 112 -13.81 26.27 6.69
CA SER A 112 -12.71 25.84 5.82
C SER A 112 -12.66 24.32 5.67
N GLU A 113 -13.78 23.63 5.90
CA GLU A 113 -13.83 22.16 5.88
C GLU A 113 -14.94 21.66 4.96
N GLU A 114 -14.56 20.75 4.08
CA GLU A 114 -15.44 20.04 3.18
C GLU A 114 -15.24 18.54 3.27
N LYS A 115 -16.35 17.82 3.09
CA LYS A 115 -16.38 16.37 3.13
C LYS A 115 -17.01 15.81 1.86
N TYR A 116 -16.28 14.92 1.22
CA TYR A 116 -16.72 14.15 0.06
C TYR A 116 -16.88 12.70 0.52
N ALA A 117 -17.93 12.03 0.05
CA ALA A 117 -18.16 10.62 0.34
C ALA A 117 -18.56 9.90 -0.93
N ASP A 118 -17.75 8.93 -1.35
CA ASP A 118 -17.94 8.23 -2.61
C ASP A 118 -17.62 6.73 -2.49
N ARG A 119 -17.65 6.05 -3.63
CA ARG A 119 -17.27 4.65 -3.74
C ARG A 119 -16.51 4.40 -5.03
N PHE A 120 -15.35 3.76 -4.93
CA PHE A 120 -14.50 3.39 -6.06
C PHE A 120 -14.06 1.94 -5.92
N GLY A 121 -14.20 1.13 -6.98
CA GLY A 121 -13.78 -0.28 -6.96
C GLY A 121 -14.39 -1.10 -5.81
N GLY A 122 -15.58 -0.74 -5.33
CA GLY A 122 -16.24 -1.37 -4.18
C GLY A 122 -15.87 -0.77 -2.81
N VAL A 123 -14.77 -0.03 -2.72
CA VAL A 123 -14.28 0.64 -1.50
C VAL A 123 -15.06 1.91 -1.25
N ARG A 124 -15.57 2.12 -0.03
CA ARG A 124 -16.19 3.39 0.36
C ARG A 124 -15.10 4.34 0.83
N ARG A 125 -15.01 5.53 0.24
CA ARG A 125 -14.03 6.55 0.64
C ARG A 125 -14.76 7.74 1.24
N THR A 126 -14.13 8.33 2.24
CA THR A 126 -14.52 9.60 2.83
C THR A 126 -13.30 10.50 2.77
N VAL A 127 -13.41 11.56 2.00
CA VAL A 127 -12.34 12.54 1.78
C VAL A 127 -12.72 13.81 2.54
N MET A 128 -11.87 14.22 3.46
CA MET A 128 -12.02 15.44 4.22
C MET A 128 -10.95 16.41 3.76
N VAL A 129 -11.37 17.57 3.27
CA VAL A 129 -10.49 18.64 2.82
C VAL A 129 -10.57 19.75 3.85
N VAL A 130 -9.41 20.12 4.39
CA VAL A 130 -9.26 21.24 5.31
C VAL A 130 -8.38 22.29 4.62
N TYR A 131 -9.00 23.37 4.19
CA TYR A 131 -8.32 24.49 3.55
C TYR A 131 -7.57 25.33 4.58
N ALA A 132 -6.41 25.89 4.19
CA ALA A 132 -5.63 26.77 5.06
C ALA A 132 -6.36 28.09 5.34
N GLN A 133 -7.19 28.55 4.41
CA GLN A 133 -8.03 29.74 4.53
C GLN A 133 -9.51 29.34 4.36
N PRO A 134 -10.46 30.06 4.99
CA PRO A 134 -11.88 29.81 4.80
C PRO A 134 -12.29 30.05 3.34
N ALA A 135 -13.21 29.22 2.85
CA ALA A 135 -13.74 29.36 1.50
C ALA A 135 -14.64 30.61 1.44
N ASP A 136 -14.10 31.72 0.94
CA ASP A 136 -14.73 33.04 0.87
C ASP A 136 -15.22 33.43 -0.55
N GLY A 137 -15.08 32.56 -1.55
CA GLY A 137 -15.60 32.79 -2.90
C GLY A 137 -15.07 31.81 -3.96
N GLU A 138 -15.37 32.09 -5.24
CA GLU A 138 -14.83 31.36 -6.39
C GLU A 138 -13.30 31.36 -6.36
N GLY A 139 -12.67 30.17 -6.30
CA GLY A 139 -11.20 30.00 -6.29
C GLY A 139 -10.61 29.21 -5.11
N HIS A 140 -11.39 28.81 -4.10
CA HIS A 140 -10.83 28.13 -2.92
C HIS A 140 -10.17 26.76 -3.20
N PHE A 141 -10.44 26.15 -4.36
CA PHE A 141 -9.85 24.87 -4.75
C PHE A 141 -8.35 24.96 -5.07
N ASP A 142 -7.86 26.17 -5.33
CA ASP A 142 -6.45 26.42 -5.64
C ASP A 142 -5.64 26.70 -4.38
N SER A 143 -6.30 26.90 -3.23
CA SER A 143 -5.64 27.13 -1.94
C SER A 143 -4.96 25.88 -1.39
N ALA A 144 -3.84 26.10 -0.68
CA ALA A 144 -3.18 25.05 0.09
C ALA A 144 -4.16 24.37 1.05
N ALA A 145 -4.20 23.03 1.02
CA ALA A 145 -5.13 22.25 1.83
C ALA A 145 -4.47 20.98 2.37
N ARG A 146 -5.02 20.51 3.49
CA ARG A 146 -4.76 19.17 4.02
C ARG A 146 -5.93 18.26 3.67
N ILE A 147 -5.64 17.16 2.99
CA ILE A 147 -6.65 16.19 2.59
C ILE A 147 -6.47 14.92 3.42
N THR A 148 -7.54 14.41 4.00
CA THR A 148 -7.55 13.14 4.72
C THR A 148 -8.53 12.19 4.05
N VAL A 149 -8.06 11.04 3.58
CA VAL A 149 -8.89 9.98 3.02
C VAL A 149 -9.03 8.88 4.05
N ARG A 150 -10.27 8.44 4.28
CA ARG A 150 -10.59 7.26 5.08
C ARG A 150 -11.36 6.29 4.20
N ALA A 151 -10.90 5.05 4.11
CA ALA A 151 -11.44 4.07 3.18
C ALA A 151 -11.70 2.72 3.86
N ARG A 152 -12.82 2.07 3.49
CA ARG A 152 -13.23 0.78 4.02
C ARG A 152 -14.02 -0.06 3.02
#